data_AF-A0A3D3W3Z8-F1
#
_entry.id   AF-A0A3D3W3Z8-F1
#
_cell.length_a   1.000
_cell.length_b   1.000
_cell.length_c   1.000
_cell.angle_alpha   90.00
_cell.angle_beta   90.00
_cell.angle_gamma   90.00
#
_symmetry.space_group_name_H-M   'P 1'
#
loop_
_entity.id
_entity.type
_entity.pdbx_description
1 polymer ?
#
loop_
_entity_poly.entity_id
_entity_poly.type
_entity_poly.pdbx_seq_one_letter_code
_entity_poly.pdbx_strand_id
1 'polypeptide(L)'
;FLNGGPSHVDTFDPKPMLARFSNRTVADNLLTERKTGAAFPSPFRFRPYGQSGIEVSEIFARTAAHIDDIAVIRSMQAQVPNHEPSLMLMNCGDSVQPR
;
A
#
# COMPACT_ATOMS: atom_id res chain seq x y z
N PHE A 1 6.51 3.03 -0.53
CA PHE A 1 6.54 3.47 0.89
C PHE A 1 6.98 4.92 0.91
N LEU A 2 6.35 5.76 1.74
CA LEU A 2 6.71 7.16 1.91
C LEU A 2 7.07 7.37 3.38
N ASN A 3 8.32 7.76 3.66
CA ASN A 3 8.77 8.00 5.04
C ASN A 3 7.97 9.19 5.63
N GLY A 4 7.25 8.95 6.74
CA GLY A 4 6.34 9.92 7.34
C GLY A 4 5.06 10.19 6.54
N GLY A 5 4.85 9.49 5.41
CA GLY A 5 3.66 9.62 4.59
C GLY A 5 2.53 8.67 4.99
N PRO A 6 1.36 8.78 4.33
CA PRO A 6 0.24 7.88 4.56
C PRO A 6 0.57 6.45 4.14
N SER A 7 -0.07 5.48 4.79
CA SER A 7 0.00 4.08 4.36
C SER A 7 -0.66 3.92 2.98
N HIS A 8 -0.04 3.15 2.08
CA HIS A 8 -0.57 2.99 0.72
C HIS A 8 -1.99 2.38 0.71
N VAL A 9 -2.30 1.49 1.65
CA VAL A 9 -3.64 0.87 1.78
C VAL A 9 -4.74 1.85 2.16
N ASP A 10 -4.35 3.05 2.63
CA ASP A 10 -5.25 4.16 3.00
C ASP A 10 -5.39 5.21 1.89
N THR A 11 -4.77 4.99 0.72
CA THR A 11 -4.67 5.98 -0.37
C THR A 11 -5.44 5.57 -1.63
N PHE A 12 -4.73 4.99 -2.62
CA PHE A 12 -5.21 4.65 -3.96
C PHE A 12 -5.20 3.14 -4.20
N ASP A 13 -5.10 2.31 -3.17
CA ASP A 13 -4.97 0.84 -3.29
C ASP A 13 -5.70 0.14 -2.13
N PRO A 14 -7.04 0.18 -2.10
CA PRO A 14 -7.80 -0.52 -1.07
C PRO A 14 -7.48 -2.01 -1.09
N LYS A 15 -7.37 -2.61 0.10
CA LYS A 15 -7.15 -4.04 0.29
C LYS A 15 -8.35 -4.69 0.98
N PRO A 16 -9.43 -5.06 0.24
CA PRO A 16 -10.65 -5.64 0.82
C PRO A 16 -10.41 -6.88 1.69
N MET A 17 -9.35 -7.64 1.40
CA MET A 17 -8.97 -8.80 2.20
C MET A 17 -8.60 -8.44 3.64
N LEU A 18 -8.04 -7.25 3.89
CA LEU A 18 -7.76 -6.78 5.25
C LEU A 18 -9.06 -6.60 6.07
N ALA A 19 -10.16 -6.21 5.42
CA ALA A 19 -11.47 -6.14 6.07
C ALA A 19 -12.02 -7.55 6.35
N ARG A 20 -11.90 -8.47 5.39
CA ARG A 20 -12.34 -9.87 5.55
C ARG A 20 -11.62 -10.59 6.70
N PHE A 21 -10.35 -10.29 6.91
CA PHE A 21 -9.53 -10.89 7.97
C PHE A 21 -9.31 -9.96 9.16
N SER A 22 -10.11 -8.91 9.31
CA SER A 22 -9.94 -7.90 10.36
C SER A 22 -9.77 -8.53 11.75
N ASN A 23 -8.73 -8.10 12.46
CA ASN A 23 -8.33 -8.58 13.78
C ASN A 23 -7.93 -10.06 13.86
N ARG A 24 -7.80 -10.77 12.72
CA ARG A 24 -7.24 -12.12 12.68
C ARG A 24 -5.75 -12.04 12.44
N THR A 25 -5.00 -12.88 13.14
CA THR A 25 -3.56 -13.06 12.92
C THR A 25 -3.32 -13.47 11.47
N VAL A 26 -2.44 -12.74 10.79
CA VAL A 26 -2.01 -13.11 9.44
C VAL A 26 -1.06 -14.30 9.55
N ALA A 27 -1.09 -15.21 8.58
CA ALA A 27 -0.23 -16.39 8.58
C ALA A 27 1.24 -16.00 8.75
N ASP A 28 1.96 -16.70 9.62
CA ASP A 28 3.36 -16.43 9.96
C ASP A 28 4.32 -17.11 8.97
N ASN A 29 3.97 -17.09 7.68
CA ASN A 29 4.75 -17.73 6.62
C ASN A 29 5.74 -16.76 5.94
N LEU A 30 5.81 -15.51 6.40
CA LEU A 30 6.74 -14.50 5.92
C LEU A 30 7.85 -14.30 6.94
N LEU A 31 9.10 -14.39 6.48
CA LEU A 31 10.28 -14.07 7.28
C LEU A 31 10.30 -12.55 7.54
N THR A 32 9.89 -12.17 8.74
CA THR A 32 9.85 -10.79 9.23
C THR A 32 10.67 -10.68 10.50
N GLU A 33 11.28 -9.52 10.77
CA GLU A 33 12.10 -9.31 11.97
C GLU A 33 11.28 -9.34 13.28
N ARG A 34 9.96 -9.11 13.16
CA ARG A 34 9.01 -9.09 14.28
C ARG A 34 7.84 -9.99 13.93
N LYS A 35 7.27 -10.64 14.95
CA LYS A 35 6.08 -11.47 14.81
C LYS A 35 4.98 -10.73 14.04
N THR A 36 4.47 -11.37 12.99
CA THR A 36 3.38 -10.82 12.18
C THR A 36 2.14 -10.59 13.04
N GLY A 37 1.57 -9.39 12.93
CA GLY A 37 0.39 -8.97 13.69
C GLY A 37 -0.94 -9.42 13.07
N ALA A 38 -2.01 -8.83 13.58
CA ALA A 38 -3.34 -8.99 13.00
C ALA A 38 -3.50 -8.16 11.71
N ALA A 39 -4.43 -8.57 10.84
CA ALA A 39 -4.82 -7.75 9.71
C ALA A 39 -5.67 -6.56 10.17
N PHE A 40 -5.31 -5.36 9.72
CA PHE A 40 -6.04 -4.13 9.99
C PHE A 40 -6.55 -3.53 8.68
N PRO A 41 -7.89 -3.42 8.49
CA PRO A 41 -8.42 -2.68 7.35
C PRO A 41 -8.13 -1.19 7.46
N SER A 42 -8.17 -0.51 6.31
CA SER A 42 -8.18 0.96 6.31
C SER A 42 -9.39 1.47 7.11
N PRO A 43 -9.22 2.49 7.96
CA PRO A 43 -10.35 3.10 8.68
C PRO A 43 -11.15 4.07 7.79
N PHE A 44 -10.67 4.37 6.58
CA PHE A 44 -11.27 5.34 5.68
C PHE A 44 -12.24 4.70 4.69
N ARG A 45 -13.22 5.48 4.23
CA ARG A 45 -14.11 5.06 3.15
C ARG A 45 -13.44 5.23 1.79
N PHE A 46 -13.71 4.28 0.91
CA PHE A 46 -13.31 4.31 -0.51
C PHE A 46 -14.54 4.42 -1.39
N ARG A 47 -14.39 5.11 -2.52
CA ARG A 47 -15.39 5.11 -3.58
C ARG A 47 -14.69 5.20 -4.94
N PRO A 48 -15.30 4.68 -6.01
CA PRO A 48 -14.79 4.86 -7.36
C PRO A 48 -14.88 6.34 -7.78
N TYR A 49 -13.90 6.79 -8.54
CA TYR A 49 -13.86 8.13 -9.14
C TYR A 49 -13.60 8.03 -10.66
N GLY A 50 -14.01 9.07 -11.38
CA GLY A 50 -13.77 9.19 -12.80
C GLY A 50 -14.42 8.09 -13.65
N GLN A 51 -14.01 8.04 -14.92
CA GLN A 51 -14.37 6.98 -15.85
C GLN A 51 -13.54 5.72 -15.62
N SER A 52 -12.32 5.86 -15.11
CA SER A 52 -11.44 4.74 -14.75
C SER A 52 -12.00 3.88 -13.62
N GLY A 53 -12.89 4.43 -12.79
CA GLY A 53 -13.51 3.72 -11.67
C GLY A 53 -12.53 3.36 -10.54
N ILE A 54 -11.35 3.98 -10.54
CA ILE A 54 -10.33 3.72 -9.52
C ILE A 54 -10.87 4.13 -8.15
N GLU A 55 -10.86 3.20 -7.21
CA GLU A 55 -11.24 3.47 -5.83
C GLU A 55 -10.16 4.28 -5.11
N VAL A 56 -10.57 5.41 -4.54
CA VAL A 56 -9.70 6.32 -3.78
C VAL A 56 -10.31 6.62 -2.43
N SER A 57 -9.46 6.69 -1.42
CA SER A 57 -9.83 7.03 -0.05
C SER A 57 -10.41 8.45 0.05
N GLU A 58 -11.37 8.65 0.96
CA GLU A 58 -12.03 9.93 1.17
C GLU A 58 -11.08 11.07 1.57
N ILE A 59 -9.94 10.75 2.20
CA ILE A 59 -8.91 11.74 2.57
C ILE A 59 -8.16 12.31 1.35
N PHE A 60 -8.31 11.70 0.17
CA PHE A 60 -7.75 12.19 -1.11
C PHE A 60 -8.82 12.62 -2.11
N ALA A 61 -10.04 12.95 -1.66
CA ALA A 61 -11.16 13.25 -2.56
C ALA A 61 -10.89 14.37 -3.57
N ARG A 62 -10.10 15.40 -3.21
CA ARG A 62 -9.71 16.49 -4.12
C ARG A 62 -8.74 16.03 -5.20
N THR A 63 -7.77 15.18 -4.84
CA THR A 63 -6.86 14.54 -5.81
C THR A 63 -7.62 13.58 -6.72
N ALA A 64 -8.55 12.81 -6.15
CA ALA A 64 -9.36 11.84 -6.88
C ALA A 64 -10.31 12.47 -7.91
N ALA A 65 -10.63 13.76 -7.79
CA ALA A 65 -11.37 14.50 -8.81
C ALA A 65 -10.65 14.54 -10.18
N HIS A 66 -9.34 14.27 -10.19
CA HIS A 66 -8.49 14.21 -11.38
C HIS A 66 -7.95 12.80 -11.65
N ILE A 67 -8.60 11.76 -11.12
CA ILE A 67 -8.03 10.39 -11.16
C ILE A 67 -7.80 9.86 -12.58
N ASP A 68 -8.60 10.31 -13.55
CA ASP A 68 -8.46 9.89 -14.95
C ASP A 68 -7.22 10.49 -15.64
N ASP A 69 -6.64 11.55 -15.06
CA ASP A 69 -5.37 12.16 -15.50
C ASP A 69 -4.16 11.61 -14.72
N ILE A 70 -4.38 10.65 -13.81
CA ILE A 70 -3.36 10.08 -12.91
C ILE A 70 -3.13 8.61 -13.24
N ALA A 71 -1.88 8.24 -13.49
CA ALA A 71 -1.48 6.84 -13.57
C ALA A 71 -1.23 6.26 -12.17
N VAL A 72 -2.04 5.26 -11.77
CA VAL A 72 -1.85 4.53 -10.49
C VAL A 72 -1.15 3.20 -10.74
N ILE A 73 0.06 3.04 -10.21
CA ILE A 73 0.85 1.80 -10.34
C ILE A 73 0.66 0.93 -9.09
N ARG A 74 -0.08 -0.18 -9.21
CA ARG A 74 -0.32 -1.16 -8.13
C ARG A 74 0.48 -2.46 -8.27
N SER A 75 1.31 -2.57 -9.30
CA SER A 75 2.08 -3.77 -9.65
C SER A 75 3.45 -3.87 -8.96
N MET A 76 3.83 -2.86 -8.17
CA MET A 76 5.11 -2.88 -7.46
C MET A 76 5.15 -4.00 -6.42
N GLN A 77 6.27 -4.70 -6.34
CA GLN A 77 6.56 -5.76 -5.38
C GLN A 77 7.95 -5.53 -4.79
N ALA A 78 8.13 -5.94 -3.54
CA ALA A 78 9.43 -5.96 -2.86
C ALA A 78 9.70 -7.37 -2.34
N GLN A 79 10.97 -7.75 -2.25
CA GLN A 79 11.39 -9.09 -1.85
C GLN A 79 11.47 -9.25 -0.34
N VAL A 80 11.59 -8.13 0.40
CA VAL A 80 11.76 -8.12 1.85
C VAL A 80 10.80 -7.13 2.51
N PRO A 81 10.31 -7.42 3.73
CA PRO A 81 9.34 -6.57 4.44
C PRO A 81 9.99 -5.40 5.20
N ASN A 82 11.16 -4.93 4.75
CA ASN A 82 11.92 -3.87 5.41
C ASN A 82 11.86 -2.55 4.62
N HIS A 83 11.81 -1.44 5.34
CA HIS A 83 11.66 -0.10 4.74
C HIS A 83 12.88 0.29 3.91
N GLU A 84 14.09 0.24 4.47
CA GLU A 84 15.32 0.72 3.83
C GLU A 84 15.66 -0.04 2.54
N PRO A 85 15.68 -1.40 2.50
CA PRO A 85 15.97 -2.13 1.27
C PRO A 85 14.89 -1.93 0.21
N SER A 86 13.62 -1.83 0.61
CA SER A 86 12.51 -1.59 -0.32
C SER A 86 12.54 -0.19 -0.90
N LEU A 87 13.02 0.81 -0.14
CA LEU A 87 13.24 2.15 -0.66
C LEU A 87 14.34 2.17 -1.73
N MET A 88 15.45 1.46 -1.52
CA MET A 88 16.47 1.37 -2.56
C MET A 88 15.95 0.64 -3.80
N LEU A 89 15.22 -0.46 -3.63
CA LEU A 89 14.62 -1.18 -4.76
C LEU A 89 13.71 -0.24 -5.58
N MET A 90 12.87 0.53 -4.91
CA MET A 90 11.96 1.47 -5.56
C MET A 90 12.67 2.58 -6.32
N ASN A 91 13.79 3.10 -5.81
CA ASN A 91 14.49 4.26 -6.39
C ASN A 91 15.62 3.86 -7.36
N CYS A 92 16.25 2.71 -7.15
CA CYS A 92 17.48 2.30 -7.84
C CYS A 92 17.33 0.97 -8.59
N GLY A 93 16.24 0.22 -8.39
CA GLY A 93 16.03 -1.10 -9.02
C GLY A 93 16.75 -2.26 -8.33
N ASP A 94 17.48 -2.00 -7.24
CA ASP A 94 18.15 -3.03 -6.43
C ASP A 94 17.95 -2.73 -4.93
N SER A 95 17.78 -3.79 -4.13
CA SER A 95 17.64 -3.71 -2.67
C SER A 95 18.97 -3.74 -1.92
N VAL A 96 20.08 -3.99 -2.62
CA VAL A 96 21.44 -4.03 -2.07
C VAL A 96 22.20 -2.77 -2.47
N GLN A 97 22.92 -2.18 -1.52
CA GLN A 97 23.76 -1.02 -1.80
C GLN A 97 25.03 -1.51 -2.51
N PRO A 98 25.35 -1.02 -3.71
CA PRO A 98 26.64 -1.32 -4.33
C PRO A 98 27.75 -0.80 -3.41
N ARG A 99 28.71 -1.68 -3.12
CA ARG A 99 29.91 -1.35 -2.33
C ARG A 99 30.83 -0.39 -3.08
#